data_AF-A0A2G8KBE2-F1
#
_entry.id   AF-A0A2G8KBE2-F1
#
_cell.length_a   1.000
_cell.length_b   1.000
_cell.length_c   1.000
_cell.angle_alpha   90.00
_cell.angle_beta   90.00
_cell.angle_gamma   90.00
#
_symmetry.space_group_name_H-M   'P 1'
#
loop_
_entity.id
_entity.type
_entity.pdbx_description
1 polymer ?
#
loop_
_entity_poly.entity_id
_entity_poly.type
_entity_poly.pdbx_seq_one_letter_code
_entity_poly.pdbx_strand_id
1 'polypeptide(L)'
;MVVIIWQVGKPLPLKERWPDLKVPLAVIESDPKDLSARFGHYDVIETDAVLSLDENAKLSKDEIDFAFAVWQTFPDRLVGFPARSHYWDEANEQWGYSSKWTNEYSIVLTGAAFYHKYYNYLYTNHLPQVLRDQVNSASNCDDLLMNYLIADVTHMPPIKVTQKKQYHEMMMGQDGTQVREVENFQQRQKCMQDFSQVFGYMPLMRSKMRLDPLLFKDQVSMLRKRYRQIELINPKPRSL
;
A
#
# COMPACT_ATOMS: atom_id res chain seq x y z
N MET A 1 -15.71 -6.51 -6.84
CA MET A 1 -15.64 -5.60 -8.00
C MET A 1 -14.21 -5.10 -8.13
N VAL A 2 -13.77 -4.78 -9.34
CA VAL A 2 -12.48 -4.15 -9.63
C VAL A 2 -12.74 -2.79 -10.27
N VAL A 3 -12.02 -1.77 -9.81
CA VAL A 3 -12.03 -0.43 -10.42
C VAL A 3 -10.63 -0.16 -10.97
N ILE A 4 -10.54 0.20 -12.24
CA ILE A 4 -9.29 0.59 -12.89
C ILE A 4 -9.34 2.08 -13.15
N ILE A 5 -8.35 2.79 -12.61
CA ILE A 5 -8.15 4.21 -12.88
C ILE A 5 -7.22 4.31 -14.09
N TRP A 6 -7.76 4.73 -15.22
CA TRP A 6 -7.07 4.74 -16.49
C TRP A 6 -6.47 6.13 -16.76
N GLN A 7 -5.16 6.27 -16.53
CA GLN A 7 -4.44 7.56 -16.56
C GLN A 7 -3.37 7.65 -17.66
N VAL A 8 -3.49 6.83 -18.70
CA VAL A 8 -2.44 6.69 -19.72
C VAL A 8 -2.56 7.75 -20.83
N GLY A 9 -3.66 8.52 -20.86
CA GLY A 9 -3.94 9.49 -21.93
C GLY A 9 -4.13 8.84 -23.31
N LYS A 10 -4.37 7.52 -23.33
CA LYS A 10 -4.61 6.70 -24.52
C LYS A 10 -6.04 6.14 -24.46
N PRO A 11 -6.68 5.84 -25.60
CA PRO A 11 -7.99 5.24 -25.60
C PRO A 11 -7.99 3.87 -24.90
N LEU A 12 -9.13 3.52 -24.32
CA LEU A 12 -9.32 2.21 -23.69
C LEU A 12 -9.08 1.07 -24.70
N PRO A 13 -8.47 -0.05 -24.26
CA PRO A 13 -8.39 -1.25 -25.08
C PRO A 13 -9.77 -1.75 -25.49
N LEU A 14 -9.83 -2.35 -26.68
CA LEU A 14 -11.04 -3.05 -27.15
C LEU A 14 -11.48 -4.11 -26.13
N LYS A 15 -12.81 -4.36 -26.07
CA LYS A 15 -13.43 -5.22 -25.05
C LYS A 15 -12.81 -6.62 -25.00
N GLU A 16 -12.38 -7.15 -26.14
CA GLU A 16 -11.80 -8.48 -26.30
C GLU A 16 -10.40 -8.62 -25.66
N ARG A 17 -9.72 -7.50 -25.37
CA ARG A 17 -8.42 -7.50 -24.69
C ARG A 17 -8.54 -7.57 -23.17
N TRP A 18 -9.72 -7.33 -22.62
CA TRP A 18 -9.96 -7.41 -21.19
C TRP A 18 -10.11 -8.88 -20.76
N PRO A 19 -9.60 -9.25 -19.58
CA PRO A 19 -9.77 -10.60 -19.07
C PRO A 19 -11.26 -10.90 -18.80
N ASP A 20 -11.64 -12.16 -18.95
CA ASP A 20 -12.95 -12.62 -18.51
C ASP A 20 -12.98 -12.69 -16.97
N LEU A 21 -13.70 -11.76 -16.36
CA LEU A 21 -13.75 -11.58 -14.92
C LEU A 21 -15.07 -12.09 -14.34
N LYS A 22 -14.98 -12.86 -13.26
CA LYS A 22 -16.13 -13.31 -12.48
C LYS A 22 -16.73 -12.21 -11.58
N VAL A 23 -16.11 -11.03 -11.56
CA VAL A 23 -16.53 -9.88 -10.75
C VAL A 23 -16.73 -8.67 -11.66
N PRO A 24 -17.62 -7.73 -11.29
CA PRO A 24 -17.80 -6.50 -12.05
C PRO A 24 -16.49 -5.73 -12.18
N LEU A 25 -16.27 -5.15 -13.37
CA LEU A 25 -15.15 -4.29 -13.69
C LEU A 25 -15.68 -2.91 -14.09
N ALA A 26 -15.19 -1.87 -13.44
CA ALA A 26 -15.40 -0.49 -13.84
C ALA A 26 -14.06 0.13 -14.25
N VAL A 27 -14.08 0.93 -15.31
CA VAL A 27 -12.90 1.69 -15.75
C VAL A 27 -13.26 3.16 -15.70
N ILE A 28 -12.45 3.93 -14.97
CA ILE A 28 -12.63 5.36 -14.77
C ILE A 28 -11.44 6.05 -15.43
N GLU A 29 -11.71 6.79 -16.49
CA GLU A 29 -10.69 7.62 -17.13
C GLU A 29 -10.43 8.86 -16.28
N SER A 30 -9.16 9.20 -16.09
CA SER A 30 -8.74 10.41 -15.39
C SER A 30 -7.59 11.09 -16.12
N ASP A 31 -7.38 12.38 -15.81
CA ASP A 31 -6.26 13.15 -16.34
C ASP A 31 -4.94 12.45 -15.94
N PRO A 32 -4.02 12.20 -16.90
CA PRO A 32 -2.68 11.69 -16.60
C PRO A 32 -1.89 12.49 -15.55
N LYS A 33 -2.25 13.75 -15.33
CA LYS A 33 -1.61 14.63 -14.33
C LYS A 33 -2.25 14.53 -12.93
N ASP A 34 -3.42 13.90 -12.80
CA ASP A 34 -4.13 13.81 -11.53
C ASP A 34 -3.74 12.53 -10.77
N LEU A 35 -2.58 12.53 -10.11
CA LEU A 35 -2.13 11.36 -9.34
C LEU A 35 -3.12 10.98 -8.23
N SER A 36 -3.87 11.95 -7.73
CA SER A 36 -4.88 11.77 -6.68
C SER A 36 -6.13 11.02 -7.14
N ALA A 37 -6.33 10.79 -8.44
CA ALA A 37 -7.53 10.17 -8.99
C ALA A 37 -7.85 8.81 -8.32
N ARG A 38 -6.84 8.02 -7.95
CA ARG A 38 -7.04 6.73 -7.26
C ARG A 38 -7.77 6.83 -5.92
N PHE A 39 -7.77 8.00 -5.29
CA PHE A 39 -8.45 8.29 -4.04
C PHE A 39 -9.76 9.07 -4.23
N GLY A 40 -10.20 9.22 -5.48
CA GLY A 40 -11.48 9.83 -5.81
C GLY A 40 -12.66 9.14 -5.13
N HIS A 41 -13.66 9.94 -4.76
CA HIS A 41 -14.94 9.44 -4.29
C HIS A 41 -15.78 8.98 -5.49
N TYR A 42 -15.88 7.67 -5.70
CA TYR A 42 -16.60 7.07 -6.82
C TYR A 42 -17.80 6.26 -6.33
N ASP A 43 -18.98 6.55 -6.85
CA ASP A 43 -20.25 5.88 -6.49
C ASP A 43 -20.22 4.38 -6.76
N VAL A 44 -19.42 3.95 -7.73
CA VAL A 44 -19.25 2.54 -8.06
C VAL A 44 -18.63 1.75 -6.90
N ILE A 45 -17.89 2.40 -5.99
CA ILE A 45 -17.26 1.77 -4.82
C ILE A 45 -18.28 1.67 -3.68
N GLU A 46 -19.01 0.56 -3.66
CA GLU A 46 -20.04 0.29 -2.66
C GLU A 46 -19.48 -0.27 -1.34
N THR A 47 -18.32 -0.95 -1.37
CA THR A 47 -17.74 -1.64 -0.21
C THR A 47 -17.03 -0.71 0.76
N ASP A 48 -17.14 -0.96 2.06
CA ASP A 48 -16.44 -0.18 3.08
C ASP A 48 -14.92 -0.33 2.98
N ALA A 49 -14.43 -1.53 2.68
CA ALA A 49 -13.01 -1.79 2.45
C ALA A 49 -12.62 -1.46 1.01
N VAL A 50 -11.49 -0.78 0.84
CA VAL A 50 -10.83 -0.57 -0.44
C VAL A 50 -9.44 -1.19 -0.38
N LEU A 51 -9.17 -2.16 -1.25
CA LEU A 51 -7.81 -2.64 -1.52
C LEU A 51 -7.22 -1.79 -2.64
N SER A 52 -6.21 -0.99 -2.32
CA SER A 52 -5.46 -0.21 -3.28
C SER A 52 -4.18 -0.93 -3.68
N LEU A 53 -3.96 -1.06 -4.99
CA LEU A 53 -2.84 -1.79 -5.59
C LEU A 53 -2.18 -0.96 -6.68
N ASP A 54 -0.85 -0.89 -6.66
CA ASP A 54 -0.06 -0.37 -7.78
C ASP A 54 0.07 -1.44 -8.88
N GLU A 55 0.35 -1.00 -10.11
CA GLU A 55 0.47 -1.87 -11.30
C GLU A 55 1.52 -2.98 -11.17
N ASN A 56 2.53 -2.77 -10.31
CA ASN A 56 3.62 -3.72 -10.06
C ASN A 56 3.45 -4.50 -8.74
N ALA A 57 2.34 -4.29 -8.02
CA ALA A 57 2.06 -4.97 -6.77
C ALA A 57 1.74 -6.45 -7.02
N LYS A 58 2.58 -7.34 -6.49
CA LYS A 58 2.39 -8.79 -6.55
C LYS A 58 1.96 -9.32 -5.20
N LEU A 59 0.67 -9.54 -4.98
CA LEU A 59 0.16 -10.19 -3.76
C LEU A 59 -0.45 -11.55 -4.11
N SER A 60 -0.17 -12.55 -3.28
CA SER A 60 -0.87 -13.83 -3.32
C SER A 60 -2.29 -13.70 -2.74
N LYS A 61 -3.16 -14.65 -3.07
CA LYS A 61 -4.51 -14.71 -2.51
C LYS A 61 -4.48 -14.75 -0.98
N ASP A 62 -3.61 -15.59 -0.40
CA ASP A 62 -3.49 -15.74 1.05
C ASP A 62 -3.05 -14.45 1.75
N GLU A 63 -2.17 -13.66 1.12
CA GLU A 63 -1.76 -12.35 1.63
C GLU A 63 -2.92 -11.35 1.61
N ILE A 64 -3.72 -11.34 0.53
CA ILE A 64 -4.90 -10.48 0.41
C ILE A 64 -5.94 -10.87 1.46
N ASP A 65 -6.26 -12.17 1.59
CA ASP A 65 -7.22 -12.67 2.57
C ASP A 65 -6.80 -12.32 4.00
N PHE A 66 -5.51 -12.51 4.33
CA PHE A 66 -4.97 -12.17 5.64
C PHE A 66 -5.03 -10.67 5.92
N ALA A 67 -4.56 -9.84 5.00
CA ALA A 67 -4.57 -8.39 5.17
C ALA A 67 -6.01 -7.85 5.29
N PHE A 68 -6.95 -8.44 4.55
CA PHE A 68 -8.37 -8.12 4.69
C PHE A 68 -8.92 -8.51 6.08
N ALA A 69 -8.64 -9.71 6.57
CA ALA A 69 -9.05 -10.13 7.91
C ALA A 69 -8.47 -9.23 9.02
N VAL A 70 -7.22 -8.79 8.86
CA VAL A 70 -6.62 -7.78 9.73
C VAL A 70 -7.38 -6.46 9.63
N TRP A 71 -7.66 -5.96 8.42
CA TRP A 71 -8.43 -4.73 8.24
C TRP A 71 -9.84 -4.83 8.85
N GLN A 72 -10.52 -5.96 8.76
CA GLN A 72 -11.82 -6.16 9.41
C GLN A 72 -11.76 -6.00 10.94
N THR A 73 -10.60 -6.25 11.56
CA THR A 73 -10.38 -6.05 12.99
C THR A 73 -10.05 -4.59 13.34
N PHE A 74 -9.50 -3.84 12.38
CA PHE A 74 -9.06 -2.45 12.54
C PHE A 74 -9.55 -1.59 11.36
N PRO A 75 -10.87 -1.47 11.14
CA PRO A 75 -11.43 -0.94 9.89
C PRO A 75 -11.13 0.55 9.69
N ASP A 76 -10.87 1.26 10.78
CA ASP A 76 -10.48 2.66 10.84
C ASP A 76 -9.01 2.90 10.45
N ARG A 77 -8.15 1.88 10.45
CA ARG A 77 -6.71 2.04 10.22
C ARG A 77 -6.30 1.58 8.82
N LEU A 78 -5.26 2.22 8.28
CA LEU A 78 -4.59 1.76 7.06
C LEU A 78 -3.80 0.49 7.36
N VAL A 79 -4.09 -0.60 6.63
CA VAL A 79 -3.46 -1.92 6.81
C VAL A 79 -2.73 -2.33 5.53
N GLY A 80 -1.42 -2.60 5.58
CA GLY A 80 -0.70 -2.94 4.35
C GLY A 80 0.74 -3.40 4.55
N PHE A 81 1.45 -3.61 3.44
CA PHE A 81 2.73 -4.36 3.43
C PHE A 81 3.97 -3.45 3.47
N PRO A 82 4.17 -2.50 2.53
CA PRO A 82 5.40 -1.73 2.50
C PRO A 82 5.34 -0.62 3.56
N ALA A 83 6.18 -0.73 4.58
CA ALA A 83 6.24 0.25 5.66
C ALA A 83 7.40 1.24 5.47
N ARG A 84 7.16 2.48 5.87
CA ARG A 84 8.12 3.60 5.88
C ARG A 84 7.97 4.40 7.18
N SER A 85 8.84 5.37 7.39
CA SER A 85 8.78 6.19 8.61
C SER A 85 9.01 7.66 8.32
N HIS A 86 8.66 8.51 9.27
CA HIS A 86 9.10 9.89 9.35
C HIS A 86 10.16 10.04 10.44
N TYR A 87 10.95 11.10 10.36
CA TYR A 87 11.90 11.49 11.41
C TYR A 87 11.95 13.01 11.54
N TRP A 88 12.37 13.50 12.70
CA TRP A 88 12.72 14.90 12.88
C TRP A 88 14.17 15.10 12.49
N ASP A 89 14.43 15.99 11.53
CA ASP A 89 15.78 16.40 11.17
C ASP A 89 16.19 17.58 12.03
N GLU A 90 16.98 17.33 13.07
CA GLU A 90 17.45 18.36 13.99
C GLU A 90 18.33 19.42 13.31
N ALA A 91 19.04 19.07 12.24
CA ALA A 91 19.95 20.01 11.56
C ALA A 91 19.18 21.06 10.75
N ASN A 92 18.03 20.69 10.20
CA ASN A 92 17.21 21.55 9.34
C ASN A 92 15.89 21.97 10.00
N GLU A 93 15.66 21.56 11.25
CA GLU A 93 14.43 21.80 12.03
C GLU A 93 13.14 21.48 11.24
N GLN A 94 13.14 20.34 10.57
CA GLN A 94 12.03 19.94 9.70
C GLN A 94 11.74 18.44 9.77
N TRP A 95 10.51 18.06 9.42
CA TRP A 95 10.13 16.66 9.30
C TRP A 95 10.63 16.06 7.98
N GLY A 96 11.22 14.88 8.06
CA GLY A 96 11.76 14.14 6.93
C GLY A 96 11.16 12.75 6.74
N TYR A 97 11.27 12.23 5.51
CA TYR A 97 10.84 10.89 5.10
C TYR A 97 11.99 9.87 5.21
N SER A 98 11.73 8.68 5.73
CA SER A 98 12.71 7.61 5.81
C SER A 98 12.26 6.35 5.08
N SER A 99 13.11 5.91 4.14
CA SER A 99 13.04 4.59 3.51
C SER A 99 13.80 3.51 4.28
N LYS A 100 14.42 3.85 5.42
CA LYS A 100 15.17 2.89 6.22
C LYS A 100 14.25 1.81 6.76
N TRP A 101 14.71 0.57 6.65
CA TRP A 101 14.01 -0.59 7.21
C TRP A 101 14.32 -0.67 8.70
N THR A 102 13.39 -0.18 9.51
CA THR A 102 13.49 -0.27 10.97
C THR A 102 12.30 -1.03 11.55
N ASN A 103 12.39 -1.39 12.83
CA ASN A 103 11.27 -2.01 13.56
C ASN A 103 10.18 -0.99 13.90
N GLU A 104 10.44 0.30 13.72
CA GLU A 104 9.50 1.38 13.91
C GLU A 104 9.10 1.98 12.56
N TYR A 105 7.80 2.24 12.39
CA TYR A 105 7.23 2.79 11.17
C TYR A 105 6.08 3.72 11.53
N SER A 106 5.75 4.62 10.63
CA SER A 106 4.60 5.52 10.78
C SER A 106 3.74 5.60 9.53
N ILE A 107 4.20 4.95 8.45
CA ILE A 107 3.60 5.03 7.12
C ILE A 107 3.48 3.61 6.58
N VAL A 108 2.35 3.33 5.94
CA VAL A 108 2.15 2.16 5.07
C VAL A 108 1.84 2.68 3.67
N LEU A 109 2.57 2.22 2.65
CA LEU A 109 2.36 2.68 1.28
C LEU A 109 1.06 2.11 0.73
N THR A 110 0.22 2.98 0.15
CA THR A 110 -1.13 2.67 -0.36
C THR A 110 -1.12 1.82 -1.62
N GLY A 111 0.05 1.57 -2.22
CA GLY A 111 0.22 0.68 -3.37
C GLY A 111 0.03 -0.81 -3.08
N ALA A 112 -0.10 -1.17 -1.80
CA ALA A 112 -0.55 -2.49 -1.38
C ALA A 112 -1.14 -2.37 0.04
N ALA A 113 -2.34 -1.79 0.14
CA ALA A 113 -2.99 -1.56 1.43
C ALA A 113 -4.52 -1.58 1.34
N PHE A 114 -5.13 -1.99 2.45
CA PHE A 114 -6.54 -1.83 2.76
C PHE A 114 -6.79 -0.58 3.60
N TYR A 115 -7.85 0.15 3.27
CA TYR A 115 -8.36 1.26 4.07
C TYR A 115 -9.88 1.40 3.89
N HIS A 116 -10.50 2.24 4.72
CA HIS A 116 -11.94 2.51 4.65
C HIS A 116 -12.29 3.51 3.53
N LYS A 117 -13.30 3.24 2.70
CA LYS A 117 -13.73 4.13 1.59
C LYS A 117 -14.04 5.56 2.02
N TYR A 118 -14.40 5.76 3.29
CA TYR A 118 -14.62 7.08 3.89
C TYR A 118 -13.42 8.00 3.72
N TYR A 119 -12.20 7.45 3.69
CA TYR A 119 -11.00 8.25 3.44
C TYR A 119 -10.91 8.77 2.01
N ASN A 120 -11.54 8.14 1.02
CA ASN A 120 -11.68 8.74 -0.33
C ASN A 120 -12.56 9.99 -0.29
N TYR A 121 -13.66 9.92 0.46
CA TYR A 121 -14.54 11.07 0.66
C TYR A 121 -13.79 12.21 1.34
N LEU A 122 -13.05 11.94 2.42
CA LEU A 122 -12.26 12.96 3.11
C LEU A 122 -11.10 13.49 2.25
N TYR A 123 -10.41 12.63 1.51
CA TYR A 123 -9.33 13.03 0.62
C TYR A 123 -9.82 14.01 -0.45
N THR A 124 -11.00 13.75 -1.00
CA THR A 124 -11.61 14.60 -2.05
C THR A 124 -12.24 15.86 -1.48
N ASN A 125 -13.02 15.76 -0.41
CA ASN A 125 -13.93 16.81 0.04
C ASN A 125 -13.48 17.57 1.30
N HIS A 126 -12.56 16.99 2.09
CA HIS A 126 -12.13 17.59 3.36
C HIS A 126 -10.69 18.10 3.32
N LEU A 127 -9.78 17.42 2.64
CA LEU A 127 -8.40 17.89 2.53
C LEU A 127 -8.35 19.26 1.83
N PRO A 128 -7.52 20.20 2.32
CA PRO A 128 -7.19 21.42 1.61
C PRO A 128 -6.72 21.13 0.18
N GLN A 129 -7.28 21.85 -0.79
CA GLN A 129 -6.96 21.64 -2.22
C GLN A 129 -5.46 21.77 -2.50
N VAL A 130 -4.76 22.67 -1.79
CA VAL A 130 -3.31 22.88 -1.91
C VAL A 130 -2.50 21.60 -1.71
N LEU A 131 -2.94 20.67 -0.84
CA LEU A 131 -2.25 19.41 -0.62
C LEU A 131 -2.37 18.48 -1.83
N ARG A 132 -3.56 18.42 -2.44
CA ARG A 132 -3.77 17.65 -3.68
C ARG A 132 -3.00 18.26 -4.86
N ASP A 133 -2.95 19.59 -4.93
CA ASP A 133 -2.18 20.31 -5.96
C ASP A 133 -0.68 20.05 -5.81
N GLN A 134 -0.16 19.97 -4.59
CA GLN A 134 1.24 19.59 -4.30
C GLN A 134 1.54 18.16 -4.75
N VAL A 135 0.66 17.20 -4.44
CA VAL A 135 0.79 15.81 -4.89
C VAL A 135 0.82 15.72 -6.41
N ASN A 136 -0.11 16.39 -7.09
CA ASN A 136 -0.20 16.39 -8.55
C ASN A 136 1.01 17.09 -9.19
N SER A 137 1.50 18.18 -8.59
CA SER A 137 2.70 18.89 -9.08
C SER A 137 3.99 18.09 -8.89
N ALA A 138 4.09 17.33 -7.80
CA ALA A 138 5.22 16.45 -7.54
C ALA A 138 5.15 15.14 -8.33
N SER A 139 3.98 14.76 -8.85
CA SER A 139 3.70 13.42 -9.37
C SER A 139 4.15 12.32 -8.40
N ASN A 140 3.96 12.55 -7.09
CA ASN A 140 4.37 11.67 -6.01
C ASN A 140 3.57 12.00 -4.72
N CYS A 141 3.83 11.27 -3.64
CA CYS A 141 3.36 11.58 -2.27
C CYS A 141 1.85 11.45 -2.01
N ASP A 142 1.08 10.93 -2.94
CA ASP A 142 -0.34 10.59 -2.76
C ASP A 142 -0.53 9.61 -1.58
N ASP A 143 0.38 8.63 -1.48
CA ASP A 143 0.45 7.69 -0.37
C ASP A 143 0.75 8.36 0.98
N LEU A 144 1.69 9.31 1.01
CA LEU A 144 2.03 10.08 2.21
C LEU A 144 0.84 10.93 2.64
N LEU A 145 0.19 11.61 1.71
CA LEU A 145 -0.97 12.45 2.00
C LEU A 145 -2.12 11.62 2.58
N MET A 146 -2.37 10.42 2.04
CA MET A 146 -3.36 9.50 2.61
C MET A 146 -2.99 9.05 4.03
N ASN A 147 -1.72 8.79 4.33
CA ASN A 147 -1.28 8.47 5.70
C ASN A 147 -1.46 9.66 6.66
N TYR A 148 -1.15 10.88 6.20
CA TYR A 148 -1.39 12.11 6.98
C TYR A 148 -2.87 12.25 7.31
N LEU A 149 -3.74 12.15 6.31
CA LEU A 149 -5.19 12.26 6.46
C LEU A 149 -5.73 11.24 7.47
N ILE A 150 -5.37 9.96 7.32
CA ILE A 150 -5.88 8.90 8.19
C ILE A 150 -5.37 9.10 9.62
N ALA A 151 -4.08 9.43 9.79
CA ALA A 151 -3.51 9.63 11.12
C ALA A 151 -4.07 10.87 11.83
N ASP A 152 -4.32 11.96 11.08
CA ASP A 152 -4.94 13.19 11.59
C ASP A 152 -6.36 12.93 12.10
N VAL A 153 -7.17 12.18 11.34
CA VAL A 153 -8.57 11.93 11.69
C VAL A 153 -8.73 10.87 12.78
N THR A 154 -7.90 9.82 12.77
CA THR A 154 -8.05 8.68 13.70
C THR A 154 -7.23 8.83 14.98
N HIS A 155 -6.22 9.69 14.95
CA HIS A 155 -5.16 9.69 15.95
C HIS A 155 -4.55 8.29 16.20
N MET A 156 -4.48 7.44 15.17
CA MET A 156 -3.86 6.11 15.25
C MET A 156 -2.81 5.87 14.16
N PRO A 157 -1.73 5.12 14.45
CA PRO A 157 -0.74 4.77 13.44
C PRO A 157 -1.29 3.74 12.45
N PRO A 158 -0.68 3.50 11.27
CA PRO A 158 -1.09 2.40 10.40
C PRO A 158 -0.72 1.02 11.00
N ILE A 159 -1.19 -0.06 10.37
CA ILE A 159 -0.85 -1.45 10.72
C ILE A 159 -0.06 -2.10 9.59
N LYS A 160 1.15 -2.54 9.92
CA LYS A 160 2.01 -3.32 9.04
C LYS A 160 1.65 -4.81 9.12
N VAL A 161 1.39 -5.42 7.97
CA VAL A 161 1.32 -6.88 7.82
C VAL A 161 2.64 -7.44 7.25
N THR A 162 2.78 -8.76 7.24
CA THR A 162 3.86 -9.58 6.66
C THR A 162 5.01 -8.86 5.95
N GLN A 163 6.26 -9.16 6.34
CA GLN A 163 7.44 -8.67 5.62
C GLN A 163 7.60 -9.39 4.27
N LYS A 164 7.46 -8.64 3.18
CA LYS A 164 7.80 -9.14 1.86
C LYS A 164 9.31 -8.98 1.60
N LYS A 165 10.08 -10.08 1.71
CA LYS A 165 11.51 -10.10 1.28
C LYS A 165 11.67 -9.74 -0.20
N GLN A 166 10.73 -10.15 -1.06
CA GLN A 166 10.77 -9.88 -2.51
C GLN A 166 10.54 -8.41 -2.90
N TYR A 167 9.94 -7.58 -2.05
CA TYR A 167 9.82 -6.15 -2.36
C TYR A 167 11.20 -5.48 -2.41
N HIS A 168 12.18 -5.99 -1.65
CA HIS A 168 13.56 -5.51 -1.68
C HIS A 168 14.28 -5.85 -2.98
N GLU A 169 14.14 -7.07 -3.48
CA GLU A 169 14.79 -7.54 -4.73
C GLU A 169 14.23 -6.83 -5.97
N MET A 170 12.95 -6.44 -5.96
CA MET A 170 12.30 -5.76 -7.09
C MET A 170 12.72 -4.28 -7.23
N MET A 171 13.11 -3.61 -6.14
CA MET A 171 13.55 -2.19 -6.20
C MET A 171 15.01 -2.06 -6.65
N MET A 172 15.84 -3.10 -6.44
CA MET A 172 17.30 -3.04 -6.68
C MET A 172 17.72 -3.54 -8.07
N GLY A 173 16.79 -3.83 -8.99
CA GLY A 173 17.02 -4.68 -10.16
C GLY A 173 17.18 -4.00 -11.53
N GLN A 174 17.20 -2.67 -11.65
CA GLN A 174 17.26 -2.01 -12.97
C GLN A 174 18.18 -0.77 -12.97
N ASP A 175 19.21 -0.77 -13.82
CA ASP A 175 20.30 0.23 -13.93
C ASP A 175 19.87 1.69 -14.26
N GLY A 176 18.57 1.96 -14.48
CA GLY A 176 18.00 3.31 -14.65
C GLY A 176 17.16 3.81 -13.48
N THR A 177 17.00 3.00 -12.42
CA THR A 177 16.12 3.31 -11.27
C THR A 177 16.76 4.25 -10.26
N GLN A 178 18.08 4.28 -10.15
CA GLN A 178 18.76 4.95 -9.05
C GLN A 178 18.57 6.47 -9.06
N VAL A 179 18.62 7.12 -10.24
CA VAL A 179 18.37 8.57 -10.36
C VAL A 179 16.93 8.91 -10.00
N ARG A 180 15.97 8.13 -10.53
CA ARG A 180 14.54 8.30 -10.23
C ARG A 180 14.23 8.02 -8.77
N GLU A 181 14.92 7.08 -8.13
CA GLU A 181 14.81 6.82 -6.69
C GLU A 181 15.31 7.99 -5.84
N VAL A 182 16.43 8.62 -6.24
CA VAL A 182 16.95 9.82 -5.57
C VAL A 182 15.98 10.99 -5.72
N GLU A 183 15.47 11.25 -6.92
CA GLU A 183 14.46 12.29 -7.18
C GLU A 183 13.18 12.03 -6.37
N ASN A 184 12.67 10.79 -6.40
CA ASN A 184 11.51 10.38 -5.61
C ASN A 184 11.73 10.59 -4.12
N PHE A 185 12.94 10.29 -3.62
CA PHE A 185 13.27 10.48 -2.21
C PHE A 185 13.29 11.97 -1.84
N GLN A 186 13.91 12.82 -2.65
CA GLN A 186 13.95 14.27 -2.43
C GLN A 186 12.55 14.89 -2.49
N GLN A 187 11.71 14.47 -3.44
CA GLN A 187 10.30 14.89 -3.52
C GLN A 187 9.55 14.49 -2.24
N ARG A 188 9.73 13.25 -1.75
CA ARG A 188 9.09 12.79 -0.51
C ARG A 188 9.59 13.53 0.73
N GLN A 189 10.85 13.97 0.77
CA GLN A 189 11.31 14.89 1.83
C GLN A 189 10.51 16.18 1.81
N LYS A 190 10.40 16.80 0.63
CA LYS A 190 9.67 18.05 0.45
C LYS A 190 8.20 17.91 0.83
N CYS A 191 7.52 16.87 0.34
CA CYS A 191 6.13 16.62 0.69
C CYS A 191 5.93 16.47 2.21
N MET A 192 6.85 15.79 2.91
CA MET A 192 6.77 15.64 4.37
C MET A 192 6.79 17.00 5.07
N GLN A 193 7.70 17.87 4.66
CA GLN A 193 7.80 19.23 5.18
C GLN A 193 6.54 20.03 4.87
N ASP A 194 6.16 20.12 3.59
CA ASP A 194 5.03 20.90 3.10
C ASP A 194 3.72 20.46 3.79
N PHE A 195 3.48 19.15 3.91
CA PHE A 195 2.28 18.63 4.58
C PHE A 195 2.26 19.00 6.05
N SER A 196 3.37 18.81 6.78
CA SER A 196 3.42 19.17 8.20
C SER A 196 3.17 20.67 8.45
N GLN A 197 3.58 21.54 7.52
CA GLN A 197 3.30 22.97 7.59
C GLN A 197 1.83 23.29 7.36
N VAL A 198 1.19 22.65 6.36
CA VAL A 198 -0.23 22.88 6.05
C VAL A 198 -1.14 22.31 7.14
N PHE A 199 -0.83 21.12 7.68
CA PHE A 199 -1.56 20.56 8.83
C PHE A 199 -1.29 21.32 10.13
N GLY A 200 -0.16 22.04 10.23
CA GLY A 200 0.26 22.79 11.40
C GLY A 200 0.91 21.94 12.52
N TYR A 201 1.01 20.63 12.32
CA TYR A 201 1.69 19.69 13.21
C TYR A 201 2.05 18.39 12.46
N MET A 202 2.70 17.45 13.13
CA MET A 202 2.97 16.11 12.59
C MET A 202 1.89 15.11 13.06
N PRO A 203 0.92 14.73 12.21
CA PRO A 203 -0.11 13.76 12.58
C PRO A 203 0.40 12.31 12.55
N LEU A 204 1.45 12.00 11.80
CA LEU A 204 1.93 10.63 11.67
C LEU A 204 2.44 10.10 13.01
N MET A 205 1.90 8.96 13.46
CA MET A 205 2.35 8.30 14.68
C MET A 205 3.17 7.05 14.38
N ARG A 206 4.15 6.81 15.24
CA ARG A 206 5.01 5.64 15.14
C ARG A 206 4.37 4.41 15.76
N SER A 207 4.64 3.26 15.18
CA SER A 207 4.19 1.95 15.62
C SER A 207 5.31 0.93 15.42
N LYS A 208 5.29 -0.09 16.27
CA LYS A 208 6.13 -1.30 16.14
C LYS A 208 5.28 -2.56 15.94
N MET A 209 3.95 -2.40 15.84
CA MET A 209 3.01 -3.50 15.70
C MET A 209 3.17 -4.14 14.32
N ARG A 210 3.27 -5.46 14.27
CA ARG A 210 3.22 -6.23 13.03
C ARG A 210 2.33 -7.43 13.24
N LEU A 211 1.47 -7.70 12.26
CA LEU A 211 0.64 -8.90 12.25
C LEU A 211 1.11 -9.84 11.15
N ASP A 212 1.33 -11.09 11.53
CA ASP A 212 1.72 -12.17 10.63
C ASP A 212 0.69 -13.30 10.72
N PRO A 213 0.36 -13.96 9.60
CA PRO A 213 -0.47 -15.16 9.63
C PRO A 213 0.28 -16.28 10.35
N LEU A 214 -0.41 -17.00 11.24
CA LEU A 214 0.17 -18.03 12.10
C LEU A 214 0.81 -19.22 11.34
N LEU A 215 0.59 -19.34 10.03
CA LEU A 215 0.96 -20.52 9.22
C LEU A 215 1.49 -20.19 7.81
N PHE A 216 2.07 -19.02 7.57
CA PHE A 216 2.70 -18.77 6.26
C PHE A 216 4.03 -19.51 6.15
N LYS A 217 3.97 -20.76 5.68
CA LYS A 217 5.08 -21.60 5.18
C LYS A 217 6.40 -21.35 5.90
N ASP A 218 6.37 -21.47 7.23
CA ASP A 218 7.61 -21.51 7.97
C ASP A 218 8.40 -22.72 7.46
N GLN A 219 9.55 -22.47 6.82
CA GLN A 219 10.47 -23.54 6.41
C GLN A 219 10.91 -24.36 7.63
N VAL A 220 10.73 -23.83 8.85
CA VAL A 220 10.92 -24.58 10.10
C VAL A 220 10.04 -25.83 10.14
N SER A 221 8.84 -25.84 9.54
CA SER A 221 8.03 -27.06 9.44
C SER A 221 8.71 -28.14 8.59
N MET A 222 9.34 -27.78 7.47
CA MET A 222 10.13 -28.72 6.65
C MET A 222 11.42 -29.16 7.36
N LEU A 223 12.06 -28.25 8.10
CA LEU A 223 13.30 -28.55 8.83
C LEU A 223 13.06 -29.40 10.10
N ARG A 224 11.88 -29.29 10.73
CA ARG A 224 11.49 -30.02 11.95
C ARG A 224 10.58 -31.23 11.70
N LYS A 225 10.17 -31.53 10.46
CA LYS A 225 9.53 -32.81 10.13
C LYS A 225 10.50 -33.95 10.52
N ARG A 226 10.19 -34.67 11.61
CA ARG A 226 10.95 -35.84 12.07
C ARG A 226 11.00 -36.94 10.99
N TYR A 227 10.00 -37.00 10.13
CA TYR A 227 9.90 -37.92 9.00
C TYR A 227 9.67 -37.15 7.70
N ARG A 228 10.75 -36.69 7.07
CA ARG A 228 10.70 -35.87 5.83
C ARG A 228 10.22 -36.63 4.60
N GLN A 229 10.23 -37.96 4.63
CA GLN A 229 9.93 -38.82 3.49
C GLN A 229 8.58 -39.54 3.58
N ILE A 230 7.76 -39.25 4.60
CA ILE A 230 6.49 -39.97 4.79
C ILE A 230 5.52 -39.74 3.62
N GLU A 231 5.60 -38.57 2.98
CA GLU A 231 4.82 -38.21 1.79
C GLU A 231 5.33 -38.86 0.49
N LEU A 232 6.54 -39.44 0.51
CA LEU A 232 7.11 -40.19 -0.62
C LEU A 232 6.75 -41.69 -0.58
N ILE A 233 6.15 -42.15 0.52
CA ILE A 233 5.70 -43.53 0.64
C ILE A 233 4.32 -43.61 -0.01
N ASN A 234 4.29 -43.91 -1.31
CA ASN A 234 3.07 -44.37 -1.95
C ASN A 234 2.61 -45.64 -1.23
N PRO A 235 1.40 -45.69 -0.64
CA PRO A 235 0.89 -46.92 -0.06
C PRO A 235 0.77 -47.96 -1.18
N LYS A 236 1.56 -49.04 -1.10
CA LYS A 236 1.36 -50.20 -1.97
C LYS A 236 -0.08 -50.69 -1.76
N PRO A 237 -0.87 -50.89 -2.83
CA PRO A 237 -2.18 -51.51 -2.69
C PRO A 237 -1.97 -52.91 -2.08
N ARG A 238 -2.67 -53.18 -0.97
CA ARG A 238 -2.73 -54.53 -0.40
C ARG A 238 -3.53 -55.40 -1.36
N SER A 239 -2.87 -56.33 -2.05
CA SER A 239 -3.53 -57.47 -2.68
C SER A 239 -3.95 -58.46 -1.60
N LEU A 240 -5.26 -58.73 -1.52
CA LEU A 240 -5.79 -59.97 -0.94
C LEU A 240 -5.60 -61.11 -1.94
#